data_AF-A0A839PZ38-F1
#
_entry.id   AF-A0A839PZ38-F1
#
_cell.length_a   1.000
_cell.length_b   1.000
_cell.length_c   1.000
_cell.angle_alpha   90.00
_cell.angle_beta   90.00
_cell.angle_gamma   90.00
#
_symmetry.space_group_name_H-M   'P 1'
#
loop_
_entity.id
_entity.type
_entity.pdbx_description
1 polymer ?
#
loop_
_entity_poly.entity_id
_entity_poly.type
_entity_poly.pdbx_seq_one_letter_code
_entity_poly.pdbx_strand_id
1 'polypeptide(L)'
;MATGQHPFWRSGTCSVWVGYGEDGALTFHGEDSAYLGDPDHHYEYWVTVAPDQFPQLRKALGVGPAADPVDAVCDHVEQIMARGERSWLDDHGIDRGFHCH
;
A
#
# COMPACT_ATOMS: atom_id res chain seq x y z
N MET A 1 -0.05 -14.96 5.06
CA MET A 1 -0.91 -14.62 3.89
C MET A 1 -1.92 -13.60 4.37
N ALA A 2 -1.99 -12.40 3.75
CA ALA A 2 -2.95 -11.37 4.16
C ALA A 2 -4.40 -11.86 4.00
N THR A 3 -5.19 -11.86 5.07
CA THR A 3 -6.61 -12.20 5.02
C THR A 3 -7.42 -10.97 4.62
N GLY A 4 -8.21 -11.06 3.55
CA GLY A 4 -9.12 -9.99 3.12
C GLY A 4 -8.45 -8.85 2.35
N GLN A 5 -7.69 -9.16 1.29
CA GLN A 5 -7.15 -8.14 0.40
C GLN A 5 -8.23 -7.56 -0.53
N HIS A 6 -8.21 -6.23 -0.67
CA HIS A 6 -9.06 -5.44 -1.53
C HIS A 6 -8.26 -4.92 -2.73
N PRO A 7 -8.83 -4.87 -3.95
CA PRO A 7 -8.19 -4.19 -5.07
C PRO A 7 -7.93 -2.72 -4.68
N PHE A 8 -6.67 -2.30 -4.76
CA PHE A 8 -6.26 -0.94 -4.42
C PHE A 8 -6.08 -0.12 -5.69
N TRP A 9 -5.21 -0.56 -6.60
CA TRP A 9 -4.92 0.15 -7.83
C TRP A 9 -4.54 -0.82 -8.95
N ARG A 10 -4.72 -0.41 -10.21
CA ARG A 10 -4.25 -1.18 -11.36
C ARG A 10 -3.89 -0.31 -12.56
N SER A 11 -2.97 -0.80 -13.37
CA SER A 11 -2.60 -0.28 -14.69
C SER A 11 -2.46 -1.44 -15.69
N GLY A 12 -1.92 -1.17 -16.88
CA GLY A 12 -1.70 -2.21 -17.88
C GLY A 12 -0.68 -3.27 -17.48
N THR A 13 0.20 -2.96 -16.52
CA THR A 13 1.35 -3.81 -16.17
C THR A 13 1.56 -3.94 -14.67
N CYS A 14 0.75 -3.28 -13.84
CA CYS A 14 0.87 -3.38 -12.39
C CYS A 14 -0.50 -3.46 -11.74
N SER A 15 -0.65 -4.36 -10.77
CA SER A 15 -1.82 -4.49 -9.93
C SER A 15 -1.39 -4.39 -8.47
N VAL A 16 -2.14 -3.63 -7.68
CA VAL A 16 -1.89 -3.45 -6.25
C VAL A 16 -3.16 -3.79 -5.49
N TRP A 17 -3.00 -4.56 -4.43
CA TRP A 17 -4.03 -4.88 -3.46
C TRP A 17 -3.63 -4.34 -2.09
N VAL A 18 -4.61 -4.08 -1.25
CA VAL A 18 -4.38 -3.62 0.12
C VAL A 18 -5.22 -4.41 1.11
N GLY A 19 -4.67 -4.70 2.28
CA GLY A 19 -5.38 -5.41 3.34
C GLY A 19 -4.54 -5.51 4.61
N TYR A 20 -5.01 -6.31 5.56
CA TYR A 20 -4.27 -6.55 6.80
C TYR A 20 -3.42 -7.82 6.72
N GLY A 21 -2.18 -7.71 7.20
CA GLY A 21 -1.32 -8.85 7.51
C GLY A 21 -1.78 -9.59 8.76
N GLU A 22 -1.17 -10.75 9.03
CA GLU A 22 -1.48 -11.58 10.21
C GLU A 22 -1.15 -10.88 11.53
N ASP A 23 -0.21 -9.94 11.50
CA ASP A 23 0.19 -9.06 12.62
C ASP A 23 -0.70 -7.81 12.75
N GLY A 24 -1.72 -7.67 11.90
CA GLY A 24 -2.59 -6.51 11.83
C GLY A 24 -1.96 -5.31 11.10
N ALA A 25 -0.77 -5.45 10.51
CA ALA A 25 -0.17 -4.38 9.72
C ALA A 25 -0.98 -4.13 8.43
N LEU A 26 -1.13 -2.87 8.05
CA LEU A 26 -1.64 -2.53 6.73
C LEU A 26 -0.58 -2.95 5.69
N THR A 27 -0.99 -3.70 4.68
CA THR A 27 -0.10 -4.25 3.66
C THR A 27 -0.61 -3.88 2.29
N PHE A 28 0.21 -3.14 1.52
CA PHE A 28 0.08 -3.04 0.08
C PHE A 28 0.87 -4.18 -0.54
N HIS A 29 0.21 -4.98 -1.38
CA HIS A 29 0.82 -6.03 -2.17
C HIS A 29 0.74 -5.62 -3.64
N GLY A 30 1.86 -5.48 -4.31
CA GLY A 30 1.90 -5.14 -5.73
C GLY A 30 2.56 -6.23 -6.56
N GLU A 31 1.98 -6.50 -7.71
CA GLU A 31 2.55 -7.31 -8.78
C GLU A 31 2.83 -6.39 -9.96
N ASP A 32 4.04 -6.41 -10.49
CA ASP A 32 4.45 -5.59 -11.64
C ASP A 32 5.16 -6.45 -12.69
N SER A 33 4.58 -6.47 -13.90
CA SER A 33 4.99 -7.24 -15.07
C SER A 33 5.74 -6.42 -16.12
N ALA A 34 6.00 -5.13 -15.87
CA ALA A 34 6.77 -4.28 -16.78
C ALA A 34 8.15 -3.92 -16.23
N TYR A 35 8.58 -4.57 -15.15
CA TYR A 35 9.86 -4.28 -14.56
C TYR A 35 10.99 -4.50 -15.57
N LEU A 36 11.77 -3.44 -15.81
CA LEU A 36 12.86 -3.38 -16.79
C LEU A 36 12.43 -3.55 -18.27
N GLY A 37 11.14 -3.46 -18.58
CA GLY A 37 10.62 -3.55 -19.96
C GLY A 37 10.68 -4.96 -20.56
N ASP A 38 10.87 -5.98 -19.73
CA ASP A 38 10.87 -7.38 -20.13
C ASP A 38 9.54 -8.04 -19.69
N PRO A 39 8.70 -8.48 -20.64
CA PRO A 39 7.40 -9.08 -20.34
C PRO A 39 7.50 -10.44 -19.63
N ASP A 40 8.69 -11.05 -19.55
CA ASP A 40 8.93 -12.28 -18.78
C ASP A 40 9.43 -11.97 -17.35
N HIS A 41 9.73 -10.69 -17.04
CA HIS A 41 10.11 -10.25 -15.69
C HIS A 41 8.91 -9.70 -14.93
N HIS A 42 8.42 -10.53 -14.03
CA HIS A 42 7.45 -10.16 -13.01
C HIS A 42 8.16 -10.06 -11.67
N TYR A 43 7.85 -9.03 -10.87
CA TYR A 43 8.22 -9.02 -9.46
C TYR A 43 7.01 -8.73 -8.59
N GLU A 44 7.07 -9.26 -7.39
CA GLU A 44 6.08 -9.00 -6.35
C GLU A 44 6.70 -8.13 -5.27
N TYR A 45 5.91 -7.26 -4.67
CA TYR A 45 6.37 -6.44 -3.55
C TYR A 45 5.31 -6.25 -2.48
N TRP A 46 5.80 -6.05 -1.26
CA TRP A 46 4.99 -5.73 -0.10
C TRP A 46 5.50 -4.45 0.55
N VAL A 47 4.59 -3.53 0.81
CA VAL A 47 4.80 -2.34 1.62
C VAL A 47 3.91 -2.45 2.84
N THR A 48 4.50 -2.43 4.03
CA THR A 48 3.75 -2.61 5.29
C THR A 48 3.83 -1.39 6.18
N VAL A 49 2.72 -1.10 6.87
CA VAL A 49 2.62 -0.05 7.89
C VAL A 49 2.13 -0.69 9.18
N ALA A 50 2.92 -0.57 10.25
CA ALA A 50 2.60 -1.17 11.53
C ALA A 50 1.40 -0.48 12.21
N PRO A 51 0.62 -1.19 13.05
CA PRO A 51 -0.60 -0.64 13.66
C PRO A 51 -0.38 0.59 14.54
N ASP A 52 0.79 0.72 15.15
CA ASP A 52 1.18 1.87 15.97
C ASP A 52 1.34 3.16 15.15
N GLN A 53 1.56 3.04 13.83
CA GLN A 53 1.61 4.16 12.89
C GLN A 53 0.24 4.58 12.35
N PHE A 54 -0.83 3.81 12.60
CA PHE A 54 -2.18 4.11 12.07
C PHE A 54 -2.73 5.49 12.48
N PRO A 55 -2.51 6.02 13.69
CA PRO A 55 -2.89 7.38 14.02
C PRO A 55 -2.24 8.43 13.10
N GLN A 56 -0.97 8.24 12.74
CA GLN A 56 -0.26 9.14 11.84
C GLN A 56 -0.74 8.97 10.39
N LEU A 57 -0.98 7.74 9.95
CA LEU A 57 -1.58 7.45 8.64
C LEU A 57 -2.93 8.15 8.48
N ARG A 58 -3.84 7.99 9.45
CA ARG A 58 -5.16 8.66 9.44
C ARG A 58 -5.03 10.17 9.39
N LYS A 59 -4.09 10.73 10.15
CA LYS A 59 -3.80 12.17 10.13
C LYS A 59 -3.30 12.64 8.76
N ALA A 60 -2.41 11.87 8.12
CA ALA A 60 -1.88 12.18 6.79
C ALA A 60 -2.98 12.14 5.70
N LEU A 61 -3.93 11.22 5.85
CA LEU A 61 -5.11 11.10 4.98
C LEU A 61 -6.23 12.11 5.33
N GLY A 62 -6.10 12.87 6.41
CA GLY A 62 -7.13 13.82 6.85
C GLY A 62 -8.43 13.17 7.32
N VAL A 63 -8.40 11.88 7.69
CA VAL A 63 -9.58 11.13 8.15
C VAL A 63 -9.68 11.09 9.68
N GLY A 64 -10.86 10.74 10.18
CA GLY A 64 -11.12 10.62 11.62
C GLY A 64 -10.33 9.49 12.30
N PRO A 65 -10.13 9.56 13.63
CA PRO A 65 -9.32 8.58 14.37
C PRO A 65 -9.93 7.16 14.40
N ALA A 66 -11.23 7.05 14.13
CA ALA A 66 -11.96 5.77 14.06
C ALA A 66 -12.05 5.21 12.64
N ALA A 67 -11.52 5.90 11.63
CA ALA A 67 -11.53 5.41 10.25
C ALA A 67 -10.71 4.11 10.16
N ASP A 68 -11.19 3.15 9.39
CA ASP A 68 -10.43 1.95 9.08
C ASP A 68 -9.27 2.31 8.12
N PRO A 69 -8.01 1.93 8.43
CA PRO A 69 -6.87 2.19 7.55
C PRO A 69 -7.00 1.67 6.12
N VAL A 70 -7.57 0.49 5.91
CA VAL A 70 -7.75 -0.09 4.57
C VAL A 70 -8.76 0.73 3.78
N ASP A 71 -9.91 1.05 4.38
CA ASP A 71 -10.92 1.90 3.74
C ASP A 71 -10.35 3.30 3.45
N ALA A 72 -9.65 3.88 4.43
CA ALA A 72 -9.10 5.22 4.32
C ALA A 72 -8.07 5.34 3.19
N VAL A 73 -7.18 4.36 3.00
CA VAL A 73 -6.24 4.42 1.87
C VAL A 73 -6.96 4.19 0.55
N CYS A 74 -7.95 3.28 0.48
CA CYS A 74 -8.74 3.06 -0.73
C CYS A 74 -9.44 4.33 -1.21
N ASP A 75 -10.02 5.11 -0.28
CA ASP A 75 -10.66 6.39 -0.57
C ASP A 75 -9.69 7.47 -1.09
N HIS A 76 -8.37 7.27 -0.90
CA HIS A 76 -7.32 8.20 -1.29
C HIS A 76 -6.35 7.62 -2.33
N VAL A 77 -6.77 6.59 -3.08
CA VAL A 77 -5.92 5.88 -4.04
C VAL A 77 -5.22 6.82 -5.03
N GLU A 78 -5.94 7.80 -5.59
CA GLU A 78 -5.38 8.69 -6.62
C GLU A 78 -4.25 9.55 -6.05
N GLN A 79 -4.39 10.04 -4.82
CA GLN A 79 -3.38 10.84 -4.15
C GLN A 79 -2.13 10.01 -3.84
N ILE A 80 -2.33 8.79 -3.32
CA ILE A 80 -1.24 7.89 -2.94
C ILE A 80 -0.48 7.45 -4.21
N MET A 81 -1.19 6.97 -5.23
CA MET A 81 -0.58 6.41 -6.43
C MET A 81 -0.01 7.47 -7.38
N ALA A 82 -0.48 8.72 -7.34
CA ALA A 82 0.16 9.82 -8.07
C ALA A 82 1.62 10.04 -7.60
N ARG A 83 1.94 9.66 -6.36
CA ARG A 83 3.28 9.76 -5.78
C ARG A 83 4.01 8.42 -5.71
N GLY A 84 3.26 7.32 -5.64
CA GLY A 84 3.72 5.97 -5.29
C GLY A 84 3.67 5.74 -3.78
N GLU A 85 3.13 4.60 -3.36
CA GLU A 85 2.77 4.29 -1.97
C GLU A 85 3.95 4.49 -1.01
N ARG A 86 5.12 4.00 -1.41
CA ARG A 86 6.37 4.15 -0.65
C ARG A 86 6.73 5.61 -0.44
N SER A 87 6.84 6.36 -1.55
CA SER A 87 7.21 7.78 -1.53
C SER A 87 6.21 8.60 -0.75
N TRP A 88 4.92 8.29 -0.87
CA TRP A 88 3.86 8.95 -0.13
C TRP A 88 4.01 8.73 1.39
N LEU A 89 4.26 7.49 1.82
CA LEU A 89 4.48 7.18 3.24
C LEU A 89 5.73 7.90 3.80
N ASP A 90 6.83 7.93 3.03
CA ASP A 90 8.05 8.68 3.40
C ASP A 90 7.77 10.18 3.56
N ASP A 91 7.07 10.79 2.61
CA ASP A 91 6.76 12.22 2.60
C ASP A 91 5.90 12.61 3.84
N HIS A 92 5.15 11.66 4.40
CA HIS A 92 4.35 11.82 5.61
C HIS A 92 5.03 11.31 6.90
N GLY A 93 6.30 10.89 6.80
CA GLY A 93 7.11 10.42 7.92
C GLY A 93 6.60 9.13 8.57
N ILE A 94 5.86 8.31 7.82
CA ILE A 94 5.31 7.03 8.29
C ILE A 94 6.35 5.95 8.01
N ASP A 95 6.82 5.29 9.05
CA ASP A 95 7.77 4.19 8.90
C ASP A 95 7.08 3.01 8.19
N ARG A 96 7.80 2.37 7.26
CA ARG A 96 7.28 1.25 6.47
C ARG A 96 8.27 0.11 6.35
N GLY A 97 7.74 -1.11 6.33
CA GLY A 97 8.45 -2.26 5.78
C GLY A 97 8.43 -2.24 4.25
N PHE A 98 9.48 -2.79 3.64
CA PHE A 98 9.51 -3.09 2.21
C PHE A 98 10.16 -4.45 1.97
N HIS A 99 9.49 -5.30 1.21
CA HIS A 99 9.99 -6.59 0.76
C HIS A 99 9.63 -6.78 -0.72
N CYS A 100 10.50 -7.41 -1.49
CA CYS A 100 10.26 -7.75 -2.88
C CYS A 100 10.76 -9.17 -3.20
N HIS A 101 10.06 -9.85 -4.10
CA HIS A 101 10.42 -11.17 -4.62
C HIS A 101 10.62 -11.12 -6.13
#